data_AF-A0A5Q4GB50-F1
#
_entry.id   AF-A0A5Q4GB50-F1
#
_cell.length_a   1.000
_cell.length_b   1.000
_cell.length_c   1.000
_cell.angle_alpha   90.00
_cell.angle_beta   90.00
_cell.angle_gamma   90.00
#
_symmetry.space_group_name_H-M   'P 1'
#
loop_
_entity.id
_entity.type
_entity.pdbx_description
1 polymer ?
#
loop_
_entity_poly.entity_id
_entity_poly.type
_entity_poly.pdbx_seq_one_letter_code
_entity_poly.pdbx_strand_id
1 'polypeptide(L)'
;LPEHPTGPSFDLFDGANVWPRRTPLGRFEANVAHSNGSVGLHVDNGPTADLSGVPPTWYRPRSVPSNPDSPPVLAVFDDFVAYKHRRAAAWFRGDHAVLRGGVLADNAIGVTFASRTSWAEGVAFVGETSNVGSPRSWEATGTGGRALPRYWDPSFAIRGFEFYDGDVAVRDSTFVAFTSDDIRPASALTYLDFTAFAVSPRNAAQNLSFGPGTNRVHLASRAPEDGQPADGYRSAVFVDVDGSVSGTAGRTVTVNTAFLSAPGCQLRTDWNAYVCPGRYAALTLEDVRGTGGFAPVAVTRDDGPTHVLLGTPSAHRSFRSVVRLDRDHGFTHAGHSDHVRVHLHDVEAGDAMLVSLPWPSPSPHVYRDWWIDDRNLLPTHASLAALVSSAGTGTFHDGTTLHVRLVVQDGRGYAQVEVCALRGCP
;
A
#
# COMPACT_ATOMS: atom_id res chain seq x y z
N LEU A 1 -12.19 13.09 -10.98
CA LEU A 1 -12.14 14.55 -10.71
C LEU A 1 -11.12 15.28 -11.61
N PRO A 2 -11.51 16.32 -12.35
CA PRO A 2 -10.59 17.09 -13.19
C PRO A 2 -9.75 18.08 -12.35
N GLU A 3 -8.61 18.53 -12.87
CA GLU A 3 -7.73 19.48 -12.17
C GLU A 3 -8.37 20.86 -11.99
N HIS A 4 -9.00 21.31 -13.07
CA HIS A 4 -9.87 22.48 -13.19
C HIS A 4 -11.24 22.03 -13.72
N PRO A 5 -12.31 22.80 -13.57
CA PRO A 5 -13.57 22.52 -14.25
C PRO A 5 -13.37 22.37 -15.77
N THR A 6 -14.25 21.64 -16.42
CA THR A 6 -14.19 21.41 -17.88
C THR A 6 -15.47 21.90 -18.55
N GLY A 7 -15.42 22.18 -19.85
CA GLY A 7 -16.57 22.64 -20.61
C GLY A 7 -17.10 24.00 -20.13
N PRO A 8 -18.42 24.28 -20.23
CA PRO A 8 -18.99 25.58 -19.89
C PRO A 8 -18.72 26.05 -18.44
N SER A 9 -18.52 25.11 -17.52
CA SER A 9 -18.17 25.41 -16.13
C SER A 9 -16.79 26.06 -15.99
N PHE A 10 -15.88 25.87 -16.96
CA PHE A 10 -14.59 26.55 -16.94
C PHE A 10 -14.76 28.06 -17.10
N ASP A 11 -15.56 28.51 -18.06
CA ASP A 11 -15.76 29.95 -18.29
C ASP A 11 -16.71 30.56 -17.25
N LEU A 12 -17.76 29.83 -16.85
CA LEU A 12 -18.80 30.33 -15.93
C LEU A 12 -18.28 30.60 -14.51
N PHE A 13 -17.31 29.81 -14.05
CA PHE A 13 -16.86 29.83 -12.65
C PHE A 13 -15.40 30.26 -12.48
N ASP A 14 -14.80 30.94 -13.47
CA ASP A 14 -13.37 31.28 -13.46
C ASP A 14 -12.51 30.03 -13.20
N GLY A 15 -12.68 29.04 -14.07
CA GLY A 15 -12.16 27.68 -13.91
C GLY A 15 -10.66 27.60 -13.74
N ALA A 16 -9.90 28.57 -14.25
CA ALA A 16 -8.47 28.72 -14.02
C ALA A 16 -8.11 28.84 -12.52
N ASN A 17 -9.03 29.38 -11.71
CA ASN A 17 -8.86 29.58 -10.27
C ASN A 17 -9.65 28.57 -9.41
N VAL A 18 -10.35 27.61 -10.04
CA VAL A 18 -11.09 26.55 -9.35
C VAL A 18 -10.33 25.23 -9.44
N TRP A 19 -10.18 24.54 -8.31
CA TRP A 19 -9.33 23.36 -8.18
C TRP A 19 -10.08 22.15 -7.59
N PRO A 20 -10.96 21.46 -8.35
CA PRO A 20 -11.82 20.40 -7.81
C PRO A 20 -11.07 19.28 -7.07
N ARG A 21 -9.85 18.94 -7.49
CA ARG A 21 -8.99 17.95 -6.80
C ARG A 21 -8.52 18.39 -5.40
N ARG A 22 -8.59 19.68 -5.08
CA ARG A 22 -8.14 20.28 -3.81
C ARG A 22 -9.25 21.00 -3.05
N THR A 23 -10.43 21.18 -3.64
CA THR A 23 -11.58 21.76 -2.96
C THR A 23 -12.08 20.82 -1.85
N PRO A 24 -12.26 21.30 -0.61
CA PRO A 24 -12.91 20.56 0.46
C PRO A 24 -14.24 19.95 0.04
N LEU A 25 -14.48 18.71 0.46
CA LEU A 25 -15.76 18.05 0.24
C LEU A 25 -16.84 18.84 0.99
N GLY A 26 -17.96 19.10 0.32
CA GLY A 26 -19.16 19.61 0.97
C GLY A 26 -19.83 18.54 1.84
N ARG A 27 -21.15 18.64 2.05
CA ARG A 27 -21.88 17.62 2.79
C ARG A 27 -22.06 16.34 1.95
N PHE A 28 -21.57 15.22 2.47
CA PHE A 28 -21.92 13.87 2.02
C PHE A 28 -22.37 13.08 3.24
N GLU A 29 -23.69 12.86 3.36
CA GLU A 29 -24.30 12.25 4.55
C GLU A 29 -25.51 11.41 4.14
N ALA A 30 -25.64 10.21 4.71
CA ALA A 30 -26.79 9.32 4.55
C ALA A 30 -27.14 9.01 3.07
N ASN A 31 -26.12 8.97 2.21
CA ASN A 31 -26.30 8.63 0.80
C ASN A 31 -26.43 7.11 0.63
N VAL A 32 -27.19 6.70 -0.38
CA VAL A 32 -27.40 5.29 -0.71
C VAL A 32 -27.00 5.00 -2.15
N ALA A 33 -26.18 3.97 -2.37
CA ALA A 33 -25.91 3.41 -3.69
C ALA A 33 -26.18 1.91 -3.68
N HIS A 34 -26.80 1.35 -4.71
CA HIS A 34 -26.99 -0.10 -4.73
C HIS A 34 -27.13 -0.69 -6.13
N SER A 35 -26.94 -2.00 -6.24
CA SER A 35 -27.21 -2.78 -7.46
C SER A 35 -26.44 -2.30 -8.71
N ASN A 36 -25.28 -1.65 -8.54
CA ASN A 36 -24.51 -1.17 -9.69
C ASN A 36 -23.64 -2.28 -10.30
N GLY A 37 -23.44 -2.22 -11.62
CA GLY A 37 -22.58 -3.15 -12.37
C GLY A 37 -21.08 -3.03 -12.09
N SER A 38 -20.66 -2.02 -11.33
CA SER A 38 -19.26 -1.79 -10.97
C SER A 38 -19.17 -1.30 -9.52
N VAL A 39 -18.82 -0.03 -9.29
CA VAL A 39 -18.61 0.57 -7.98
C VAL A 39 -19.80 1.44 -7.59
N GLY A 40 -20.15 1.51 -6.30
CA GLY A 40 -21.21 2.39 -5.80
C GLY A 40 -20.77 3.86 -5.72
N LEU A 41 -19.75 4.14 -4.92
CA LEU A 41 -19.10 5.45 -4.81
C LEU A 41 -17.67 5.38 -5.34
N HIS A 42 -17.37 6.15 -6.38
CA HIS A 42 -16.05 6.14 -7.03
C HIS A 42 -15.40 7.52 -6.96
N VAL A 43 -14.49 7.71 -6.01
CA VAL A 43 -13.72 8.95 -5.81
C VAL A 43 -12.33 8.77 -6.41
N ASP A 44 -12.26 8.84 -7.73
CA ASP A 44 -11.05 8.73 -8.54
C ASP A 44 -11.34 9.41 -9.90
N ASN A 45 -10.57 9.10 -10.94
CA ASN A 45 -10.78 9.28 -12.37
C ASN A 45 -11.46 10.60 -12.79
N GLY A 46 -10.76 11.47 -13.52
CA GLY A 46 -11.33 12.74 -13.98
C GLY A 46 -11.13 12.96 -15.46
N PRO A 47 -12.04 13.71 -16.12
CA PRO A 47 -11.80 14.08 -17.51
C PRO A 47 -10.51 14.91 -17.61
N THR A 48 -9.76 14.69 -18.69
CA THR A 48 -8.71 15.60 -19.13
C THR A 48 -9.32 16.93 -19.58
N ALA A 49 -8.51 18.00 -19.64
CA ALA A 49 -9.01 19.33 -20.02
C ALA A 49 -9.63 19.35 -21.43
N ASP A 50 -9.11 18.52 -22.34
CA ASP A 50 -9.60 18.31 -23.70
C ASP A 50 -10.71 17.25 -23.81
N LEU A 51 -11.15 16.67 -22.69
CA LEU A 51 -12.16 15.60 -22.59
C LEU A 51 -11.83 14.31 -23.35
N SER A 52 -10.58 14.12 -23.79
CA SER A 52 -10.16 12.94 -24.57
C SER A 52 -9.97 11.68 -23.73
N GLY A 53 -9.86 11.80 -22.41
CA GLY A 53 -9.66 10.66 -21.52
C GLY A 53 -10.13 10.89 -20.10
N VAL A 54 -10.15 9.81 -19.32
CA VAL A 54 -10.56 9.83 -17.89
C VAL A 54 -9.49 9.16 -17.01
N PRO A 55 -8.24 9.68 -17.00
CA PRO A 55 -7.14 9.08 -16.26
C PRO A 55 -7.41 9.06 -14.75
N PRO A 56 -6.72 8.16 -14.01
CA PRO A 56 -6.60 8.23 -12.56
C PRO A 56 -6.39 9.65 -12.04
N THR A 57 -6.97 9.96 -10.88
CA THR A 57 -6.79 11.25 -10.23
C THR A 57 -6.42 11.10 -8.77
N TRP A 58 -5.96 12.19 -8.15
CA TRP A 58 -5.61 12.22 -6.74
C TRP A 58 -6.45 13.31 -6.05
N TYR A 59 -7.47 12.90 -5.29
CA TYR A 59 -8.28 13.83 -4.51
C TYR A 59 -7.59 14.15 -3.19
N ARG A 60 -7.20 15.40 -3.00
CA ARG A 60 -6.40 15.84 -1.85
C ARG A 60 -6.92 17.19 -1.35
N PRO A 61 -8.02 17.22 -0.58
CA PRO A 61 -8.61 18.48 -0.17
C PRO A 61 -7.64 19.32 0.67
N ARG A 62 -7.68 20.64 0.47
CA ARG A 62 -6.78 21.62 1.07
C ARG A 62 -7.57 22.81 1.59
N SER A 63 -7.10 23.40 2.70
CA SER A 63 -7.73 24.57 3.31
C SER A 63 -7.74 25.80 2.39
N VAL A 64 -6.72 25.92 1.54
CA VAL A 64 -6.67 26.89 0.44
C VAL A 64 -6.47 26.12 -0.86
N PRO A 65 -7.54 25.83 -1.64
CA PRO A 65 -7.45 24.97 -2.82
C PRO A 65 -6.44 25.42 -3.89
N SER A 66 -6.20 26.72 -4.02
CA SER A 66 -5.18 27.26 -4.95
C SER A 66 -3.73 27.00 -4.49
N ASN A 67 -3.50 26.79 -3.18
CA ASN A 67 -2.20 26.48 -2.62
C ASN A 67 -2.10 24.97 -2.27
N PRO A 68 -1.37 24.16 -3.07
CA PRO A 68 -1.25 22.71 -2.83
C PRO A 68 -0.55 22.35 -1.51
N ASP A 69 0.23 23.28 -0.94
CA ASP A 69 0.99 23.11 0.30
C ASP A 69 0.23 23.60 1.55
N SER A 70 -0.97 24.16 1.38
CA SER A 70 -1.80 24.53 2.51
C SER A 70 -2.24 23.27 3.30
N PRO A 71 -2.61 23.39 4.58
CA PRO A 71 -3.00 22.24 5.39
C PRO A 71 -4.09 21.37 4.74
N PRO A 72 -4.00 20.03 4.87
CA PRO A 72 -5.03 19.12 4.37
C PRO A 72 -6.35 19.31 5.12
N VAL A 73 -7.46 19.02 4.43
CA VAL A 73 -8.81 18.99 5.01
C VAL A 73 -9.38 17.60 4.82
N LEU A 74 -9.96 17.02 5.88
CA LEU A 74 -10.59 15.70 5.79
C LEU A 74 -11.79 15.74 4.84
N ALA A 75 -11.83 14.82 3.87
CA ALA A 75 -13.03 14.54 3.08
C ALA A 75 -13.83 13.43 3.77
N VAL A 76 -14.91 13.82 4.46
CA VAL A 76 -15.75 12.87 5.22
C VAL A 76 -16.96 12.46 4.39
N PHE A 77 -17.09 11.15 4.19
CA PHE A 77 -18.24 10.49 3.63
C PHE A 77 -19.01 9.81 4.78
N ASP A 78 -20.07 10.47 5.24
CA ASP A 78 -20.77 10.11 6.48
C ASP A 78 -22.00 9.24 6.18
N ASP A 79 -22.21 8.20 6.99
CA ASP A 79 -23.37 7.29 6.95
C ASP A 79 -23.71 6.75 5.55
N PHE A 80 -22.68 6.39 4.77
CA PHE A 80 -22.90 5.84 3.43
C PHE A 80 -23.45 4.40 3.52
N VAL A 81 -24.56 4.16 2.84
CA VAL A 81 -25.13 2.81 2.70
C VAL A 81 -24.92 2.33 1.28
N ALA A 82 -24.24 1.20 1.12
CA ALA A 82 -24.01 0.63 -0.20
C ALA A 82 -24.10 -0.89 -0.26
N TYR A 83 -24.87 -1.40 -1.22
CA TYR A 83 -25.11 -2.84 -1.31
C TYR A 83 -25.29 -3.41 -2.71
N LYS A 84 -24.95 -4.70 -2.86
CA LYS A 84 -25.12 -5.48 -4.09
C LYS A 84 -24.38 -4.89 -5.31
N HIS A 85 -23.22 -4.29 -5.07
CA HIS A 85 -22.32 -3.84 -6.13
C HIS A 85 -21.48 -5.00 -6.67
N ARG A 86 -21.39 -5.11 -8.00
CA ARG A 86 -20.65 -6.20 -8.64
C ARG A 86 -19.13 -6.10 -8.45
N ARG A 87 -18.61 -4.91 -8.14
CA ARG A 87 -17.19 -4.71 -7.78
C ARG A 87 -17.00 -4.20 -6.36
N ALA A 88 -17.25 -2.93 -6.08
CA ALA A 88 -16.98 -2.36 -4.76
C ALA A 88 -18.13 -1.47 -4.29
N ALA A 89 -18.35 -1.39 -2.98
CA ALA A 89 -19.27 -0.39 -2.43
C ALA A 89 -18.66 1.01 -2.59
N ALA A 90 -17.38 1.17 -2.25
CA ALA A 90 -16.65 2.42 -2.43
C ALA A 90 -15.19 2.21 -2.87
N TRP A 91 -14.68 3.16 -3.66
CA TRP A 91 -13.28 3.27 -4.07
C TRP A 91 -12.80 4.71 -3.88
N PHE A 92 -11.67 4.90 -3.22
CA PHE A 92 -11.06 6.20 -2.99
C PHE A 92 -9.62 6.23 -3.49
N ARG A 93 -9.24 7.28 -4.23
CA ARG A 93 -7.85 7.60 -4.57
C ARG A 93 -7.51 9.04 -4.19
N GLY A 94 -6.50 9.23 -3.34
CA GLY A 94 -6.20 10.54 -2.80
C GLY A 94 -5.46 10.56 -1.46
N ASP A 95 -5.71 11.61 -0.68
CA ASP A 95 -5.31 11.67 0.73
C ASP A 95 -6.43 12.22 1.61
N HIS A 96 -6.42 11.87 2.90
CA HIS A 96 -7.33 12.40 3.92
C HIS A 96 -8.83 12.09 3.67
N ALA A 97 -9.16 10.95 3.07
CA ALA A 97 -10.53 10.47 2.92
C ALA A 97 -10.97 9.62 4.13
N VAL A 98 -12.17 9.89 4.63
CA VAL A 98 -12.76 9.14 5.75
C VAL A 98 -14.14 8.63 5.35
N LEU A 99 -14.31 7.32 5.36
CA LEU A 99 -15.63 6.70 5.32
C LEU A 99 -16.09 6.46 6.76
N ARG A 100 -17.06 7.24 7.23
CA ARG A 100 -17.52 7.20 8.62
C ARG A 100 -18.96 6.68 8.69
N GLY A 101 -19.21 5.71 9.57
CA GLY A 101 -20.54 5.15 9.78
C GLY A 101 -21.08 4.35 8.59
N GLY A 102 -22.39 4.14 8.56
CA GLY A 102 -23.07 3.47 7.45
C GLY A 102 -22.89 1.95 7.38
N VAL A 103 -23.39 1.37 6.28
CA VAL A 103 -23.49 -0.09 6.07
C VAL A 103 -23.06 -0.47 4.65
N LEU A 104 -22.09 -1.37 4.54
CA LEU A 104 -21.64 -1.93 3.26
C LEU A 104 -21.97 -3.42 3.20
N ALA A 105 -22.93 -3.83 2.38
CA ALA A 105 -23.49 -5.18 2.40
C ALA A 105 -23.55 -5.87 1.03
N ASP A 106 -23.34 -7.19 0.96
CA ASP A 106 -23.52 -7.99 -0.26
C ASP A 106 -22.68 -7.50 -1.48
N ASN A 107 -21.55 -6.84 -1.23
CA ASN A 107 -20.66 -6.33 -2.27
C ASN A 107 -19.54 -7.35 -2.55
N ALA A 108 -18.94 -7.31 -3.73
CA ALA A 108 -17.72 -8.11 -3.93
C ALA A 108 -16.59 -7.60 -3.03
N ILE A 109 -16.49 -6.27 -2.91
CA ILE A 109 -15.54 -5.54 -2.05
C ILE A 109 -16.36 -4.48 -1.29
N GLY A 110 -16.19 -4.35 0.03
CA GLY A 110 -16.79 -3.25 0.76
C GLY A 110 -16.13 -1.92 0.37
N VAL A 111 -14.88 -1.72 0.77
CA VAL A 111 -14.14 -0.49 0.43
C VAL A 111 -12.67 -0.76 0.14
N THR A 112 -12.13 -0.02 -0.84
CA THR A 112 -10.69 0.03 -1.15
C THR A 112 -10.21 1.48 -1.13
N PHE A 113 -9.04 1.70 -0.54
CA PHE A 113 -8.35 2.99 -0.55
C PHE A 113 -7.00 2.86 -1.29
N ALA A 114 -6.88 3.52 -2.44
CA ALA A 114 -5.62 3.83 -3.11
C ALA A 114 -5.12 5.21 -2.64
N SER A 115 -4.91 5.37 -1.33
CA SER A 115 -4.83 6.68 -0.68
C SER A 115 -3.82 6.72 0.47
N ARG A 116 -3.46 7.92 0.93
CA ARG A 116 -2.65 8.14 2.14
C ARG A 116 -3.48 8.78 3.25
N THR A 117 -3.18 8.45 4.51
CA THR A 117 -3.84 9.04 5.68
C THR A 117 -5.36 8.96 5.55
N SER A 118 -5.88 7.81 5.14
CA SER A 118 -7.30 7.60 4.84
C SER A 118 -7.81 6.35 5.52
N TRP A 119 -9.06 6.34 5.95
CA TRP A 119 -9.58 5.22 6.74
C TRP A 119 -11.09 5.03 6.68
N ALA A 120 -11.52 3.85 7.07
CA ALA A 120 -12.91 3.58 7.44
C ALA A 120 -13.06 3.58 8.96
N GLU A 121 -14.10 4.22 9.49
CA GLU A 121 -14.42 4.25 10.93
C GLU A 121 -15.90 4.04 11.19
N GLY A 122 -16.26 3.23 12.19
CA GLY A 122 -17.66 3.06 12.56
C GLY A 122 -18.53 2.34 11.51
N VAL A 123 -17.94 1.68 10.52
CA VAL A 123 -18.69 1.07 9.40
C VAL A 123 -19.14 -0.34 9.76
N ALA A 124 -20.39 -0.68 9.42
CA ALA A 124 -20.87 -2.06 9.46
C ALA A 124 -20.65 -2.74 8.10
N PHE A 125 -19.71 -3.67 8.04
CA PHE A 125 -19.44 -4.51 6.89
C PHE A 125 -20.20 -5.83 7.00
N VAL A 126 -21.00 -6.15 5.98
CA VAL A 126 -21.80 -7.37 5.93
C VAL A 126 -21.45 -8.15 4.67
N GLY A 127 -20.87 -9.34 4.82
CA GLY A 127 -20.49 -10.18 3.69
C GLY A 127 -21.72 -10.62 2.89
N GLU A 128 -22.57 -11.44 3.50
CA GLU A 128 -23.83 -11.88 2.92
C GLU A 128 -25.01 -11.67 3.87
N THR A 129 -25.99 -10.89 3.45
CA THR A 129 -27.27 -10.76 4.15
C THR A 129 -28.18 -11.95 3.86
N SER A 130 -29.30 -12.09 4.56
CA SER A 130 -30.35 -13.07 4.22
C SER A 130 -31.01 -12.84 2.86
N ASN A 131 -30.77 -11.69 2.22
CA ASN A 131 -31.28 -11.38 0.90
C ASN A 131 -30.43 -12.07 -0.18
N VAL A 132 -30.86 -13.25 -0.61
CA VAL A 132 -30.20 -14.05 -1.66
C VAL A 132 -30.17 -13.40 -3.04
N GLY A 133 -30.91 -12.31 -3.26
CA GLY A 133 -30.95 -11.60 -4.54
C GLY A 133 -31.82 -12.27 -5.60
N SER A 134 -31.73 -11.76 -6.83
CA SER A 134 -32.52 -12.22 -7.99
C SER A 134 -31.60 -12.34 -9.20
N PRO A 135 -30.68 -13.33 -9.21
CA PRO A 135 -29.76 -13.51 -10.32
C PRO A 135 -30.54 -13.81 -11.61
N ARG A 136 -30.01 -13.37 -12.76
CA ARG A 136 -30.57 -13.77 -14.05
C ARG A 136 -30.33 -15.27 -14.27
N SER A 137 -31.15 -15.92 -15.09
CA SER A 137 -31.05 -17.36 -15.37
C SER A 137 -29.70 -17.79 -15.98
N TRP A 138 -28.94 -16.85 -16.52
CA TRP A 138 -27.62 -17.08 -17.10
C TRP A 138 -26.46 -16.72 -16.15
N GLU A 139 -26.74 -16.12 -14.98
CA GLU A 139 -25.72 -15.83 -13.99
C GLU A 139 -25.38 -17.10 -13.20
N ALA A 140 -24.09 -17.36 -13.01
CA ALA A 140 -23.67 -18.33 -11.99
C ALA A 140 -24.18 -17.87 -10.61
N THR A 141 -24.58 -18.85 -9.80
CA THR A 141 -25.13 -18.60 -8.47
C THR A 141 -24.28 -19.28 -7.40
N GLY A 142 -24.29 -18.69 -6.21
CA GLY A 142 -23.73 -19.27 -5.01
C GLY A 142 -24.64 -20.34 -4.41
N THR A 143 -24.25 -20.82 -3.24
CA THR A 143 -24.96 -21.86 -2.50
C THR A 143 -26.43 -21.48 -2.31
N GLY A 144 -27.35 -22.41 -2.61
CA GLY A 144 -28.79 -22.17 -2.49
C GLY A 144 -29.38 -21.20 -3.53
N GLY A 145 -28.69 -20.94 -4.64
CA GLY A 145 -29.17 -20.04 -5.70
C GLY A 145 -28.91 -18.56 -5.44
N ARG A 146 -28.04 -18.22 -4.50
CA ARG A 146 -27.67 -16.83 -4.15
C ARG A 146 -27.04 -16.10 -5.34
N ALA A 147 -27.38 -14.84 -5.53
CA ALA A 147 -26.70 -13.94 -6.46
C ALA A 147 -25.25 -13.69 -6.04
N LEU A 148 -24.31 -13.89 -6.96
CA LEU A 148 -22.90 -13.57 -6.76
C LEU A 148 -22.61 -12.13 -7.22
N PRO A 149 -21.95 -11.29 -6.40
CA PRO A 149 -21.41 -10.01 -6.85
C PRO A 149 -20.57 -10.11 -8.13
N ARG A 150 -19.77 -11.16 -8.30
CA ARG A 150 -19.07 -11.43 -9.56
C ARG A 150 -19.50 -12.77 -10.14
N TYR A 151 -20.66 -12.82 -10.79
CA TYR A 151 -21.14 -14.04 -11.43
C TYR A 151 -20.17 -14.61 -12.49
N TRP A 152 -19.32 -13.76 -13.08
CA TRP A 152 -18.33 -14.16 -14.09
C TRP A 152 -17.03 -14.72 -13.47
N ASP A 153 -16.88 -14.60 -12.15
CA ASP A 153 -15.78 -15.16 -11.37
C ASP A 153 -16.36 -15.68 -10.04
N PRO A 154 -17.04 -16.85 -10.07
CA PRO A 154 -17.79 -17.34 -8.92
C PRO A 154 -16.94 -17.56 -7.68
N SER A 155 -15.64 -17.85 -7.87
CA SER A 155 -14.65 -18.07 -6.83
C SER A 155 -14.04 -16.79 -6.25
N PHE A 156 -14.40 -15.61 -6.76
CA PHE A 156 -13.88 -14.35 -6.26
C PHE A 156 -14.14 -14.21 -4.75
N ALA A 157 -13.06 -14.08 -3.98
CA ALA A 157 -13.14 -13.96 -2.54
C ALA A 157 -13.78 -12.62 -2.14
N ILE A 158 -14.97 -12.65 -1.55
CA ILE A 158 -15.61 -11.42 -1.08
C ILE A 158 -14.91 -10.88 0.15
N ARG A 159 -14.86 -9.56 0.25
CA ARG A 159 -14.04 -8.87 1.25
C ARG A 159 -14.68 -7.60 1.78
N GLY A 160 -14.55 -7.35 3.08
CA GLY A 160 -15.08 -6.14 3.71
C GLY A 160 -14.19 -4.92 3.44
N PHE A 161 -13.02 -4.89 4.05
CA PHE A 161 -12.03 -3.85 3.87
C PHE A 161 -10.83 -4.41 3.09
N GLU A 162 -10.47 -3.73 2.00
CA GLU A 162 -9.33 -4.08 1.15
C GLU A 162 -8.22 -3.05 1.32
N PHE A 163 -7.14 -3.45 1.99
CA PHE A 163 -5.91 -2.66 2.05
C PHE A 163 -5.31 -2.53 0.65
N TYR A 164 -4.87 -1.32 0.31
CA TYR A 164 -4.23 -1.05 -0.97
C TYR A 164 -3.25 0.14 -0.82
N ASP A 165 -2.69 0.61 -1.94
CA ASP A 165 -1.57 1.54 -2.10
C ASP A 165 -1.70 2.79 -1.21
N GLY A 166 -0.73 2.96 -0.31
CA GLY A 166 -0.63 4.05 0.66
C GLY A 166 -0.93 3.63 2.11
N ASP A 167 -0.96 4.61 3.02
CA ASP A 167 -1.23 4.42 4.45
C ASP A 167 -2.74 4.49 4.69
N VAL A 168 -3.36 3.33 4.93
CA VAL A 168 -4.80 3.21 5.11
C VAL A 168 -5.16 2.37 6.32
N ALA A 169 -6.29 2.69 6.95
CA ALA A 169 -6.72 2.00 8.15
C ALA A 169 -8.21 1.68 8.19
N VAL A 170 -8.57 0.73 9.05
CA VAL A 170 -9.95 0.49 9.45
C VAL A 170 -10.03 0.45 10.97
N ARG A 171 -10.98 1.20 11.53
CA ARG A 171 -11.16 1.28 12.98
C ARG A 171 -12.62 1.28 13.41
N ASP A 172 -12.87 0.92 14.66
CA ASP A 172 -14.18 1.04 15.31
C ASP A 172 -15.32 0.39 14.50
N SER A 173 -15.01 -0.65 13.72
CA SER A 173 -15.89 -1.19 12.68
C SER A 173 -16.28 -2.62 13.00
N THR A 174 -17.44 -3.03 12.47
CA THR A 174 -18.01 -4.35 12.72
C THR A 174 -18.08 -5.14 11.41
N PHE A 175 -17.65 -6.38 11.45
CA PHE A 175 -17.72 -7.30 10.31
C PHE A 175 -18.59 -8.49 10.65
N VAL A 176 -19.57 -8.80 9.81
CA VAL A 176 -20.47 -9.96 9.99
C VAL A 176 -20.67 -10.71 8.68
N ALA A 177 -20.95 -12.01 8.77
CA ALA A 177 -21.35 -12.86 7.65
C ALA A 177 -20.33 -12.92 6.49
N PHE A 178 -19.03 -12.84 6.79
CA PHE A 178 -17.97 -13.22 5.85
C PHE A 178 -17.57 -14.68 6.08
N THR A 179 -18.45 -15.60 5.71
CA THR A 179 -18.23 -17.04 5.85
C THR A 179 -17.86 -17.63 4.50
N SER A 180 -16.69 -18.27 4.40
CA SER A 180 -16.30 -19.01 3.20
C SER A 180 -17.20 -20.23 3.01
N ASP A 181 -17.48 -20.59 1.76
CA ASP A 181 -18.14 -21.84 1.39
C ASP A 181 -17.35 -22.58 0.29
N ASP A 182 -17.90 -23.70 -0.20
CA ASP A 182 -17.27 -24.52 -1.22
C ASP A 182 -17.15 -23.81 -2.59
N ILE A 183 -17.85 -22.69 -2.79
CA ILE A 183 -17.84 -21.92 -4.03
C ILE A 183 -16.80 -20.82 -3.96
N ARG A 184 -16.72 -20.08 -2.85
CA ARG A 184 -15.78 -18.96 -2.71
C ARG A 184 -15.32 -18.69 -1.29
N PRO A 185 -14.09 -18.19 -1.13
CA PRO A 185 -13.66 -17.61 0.14
C PRO A 185 -14.43 -16.33 0.48
N ALA A 186 -14.51 -16.01 1.77
CA ALA A 186 -14.96 -14.71 2.26
C ALA A 186 -14.06 -14.27 3.43
N SER A 187 -13.83 -12.98 3.58
CA SER A 187 -13.11 -12.44 4.74
C SER A 187 -13.45 -10.99 5.05
N ALA A 188 -13.28 -10.59 6.31
CA ALA A 188 -13.44 -9.20 6.71
C ALA A 188 -12.32 -8.31 6.14
N LEU A 189 -11.06 -8.73 6.27
CA LEU A 189 -9.87 -7.97 5.88
C LEU A 189 -9.04 -8.73 4.84
N THR A 190 -8.54 -8.00 3.84
CA THR A 190 -7.60 -8.53 2.84
C THR A 190 -6.83 -7.40 2.15
N TYR A 191 -6.05 -7.72 1.12
CA TYR A 191 -5.37 -6.78 0.24
C TYR A 191 -5.95 -6.81 -1.17
N LEU A 192 -5.71 -5.74 -1.96
CA LEU A 192 -5.95 -5.81 -3.41
C LEU A 192 -5.10 -6.92 -4.02
N ASP A 193 -5.76 -7.98 -4.46
CA ASP A 193 -5.11 -9.21 -4.91
C ASP A 193 -4.06 -8.92 -5.99
N PHE A 194 -2.83 -9.40 -5.73
CA PHE A 194 -1.71 -9.39 -6.67
C PHE A 194 -1.32 -8.00 -7.19
N THR A 195 -1.58 -6.95 -6.43
CA THR A 195 -1.13 -5.61 -6.80
C THR A 195 0.39 -5.51 -6.95
N ALA A 196 0.82 -4.86 -8.04
CA ALA A 196 2.21 -4.47 -8.28
C ALA A 196 2.61 -3.21 -7.50
N PHE A 197 1.64 -2.38 -7.11
CA PHE A 197 1.91 -1.09 -6.50
C PHE A 197 2.35 -1.25 -5.05
N ALA A 198 3.30 -0.42 -4.63
CA ALA A 198 3.84 -0.49 -3.29
C ALA A 198 2.77 -0.31 -2.22
N VAL A 199 2.93 -1.04 -1.13
CA VAL A 199 2.02 -0.99 0.02
C VAL A 199 2.76 -0.44 1.24
N SER A 200 2.00 0.07 2.20
CA SER A 200 2.57 0.64 3.42
C SER A 200 2.65 -0.39 4.54
N PRO A 201 3.77 -0.46 5.30
CA PRO A 201 3.84 -1.21 6.55
C PRO A 201 3.06 -0.54 7.70
N ARG A 202 2.56 0.69 7.51
CA ARG A 202 1.72 1.43 8.47
C ARG A 202 0.23 1.20 8.29
N ASN A 203 -0.18 0.38 7.32
CA ASN A 203 -1.57 -0.05 7.22
C ASN A 203 -2.01 -0.67 8.54
N ALA A 204 -3.22 -0.34 9.00
CA ALA A 204 -3.62 -0.63 10.37
C ALA A 204 -5.08 -1.07 10.52
N ALA A 205 -5.30 -1.93 11.50
CA ALA A 205 -6.62 -2.34 11.99
C ALA A 205 -6.67 -2.10 13.51
N GLN A 206 -7.79 -1.55 14.00
CA GLN A 206 -7.96 -1.26 15.42
C GLN A 206 -9.44 -1.35 15.83
N ASN A 207 -9.72 -1.83 17.04
CA ASN A 207 -11.05 -1.85 17.65
C ASN A 207 -12.12 -2.47 16.73
N LEU A 208 -11.79 -3.61 16.13
CA LEU A 208 -12.69 -4.32 15.25
C LEU A 208 -13.51 -5.36 15.99
N SER A 209 -14.77 -5.52 15.61
CA SER A 209 -15.63 -6.61 16.10
C SER A 209 -16.03 -7.55 14.95
N PHE A 210 -16.10 -8.84 15.26
CA PHE A 210 -16.38 -9.89 14.29
C PHE A 210 -17.58 -10.72 14.75
N GLY A 211 -18.63 -10.78 13.95
CA GLY A 211 -19.79 -11.62 14.21
C GLY A 211 -19.46 -13.11 14.07
N PRO A 212 -20.30 -14.00 14.63
CA PRO A 212 -20.08 -15.45 14.57
C PRO A 212 -19.83 -15.95 13.15
N GLY A 213 -18.83 -16.82 12.98
CA GLY A 213 -18.49 -17.42 11.68
C GLY A 213 -17.77 -16.49 10.70
N THR A 214 -17.55 -15.22 11.05
CA THR A 214 -16.83 -14.26 10.18
C THR A 214 -15.36 -14.62 10.13
N ASN A 215 -14.87 -14.97 8.95
CA ASN A 215 -13.45 -15.10 8.71
C ASN A 215 -12.79 -13.72 8.75
N ARG A 216 -11.80 -13.55 9.64
CA ARG A 216 -11.21 -12.22 9.89
C ARG A 216 -10.30 -11.78 8.77
N VAL A 217 -9.46 -12.67 8.27
CA VAL A 217 -8.45 -12.37 7.27
C VAL A 217 -8.41 -13.50 6.25
N HIS A 218 -8.25 -13.17 4.97
CA HIS A 218 -7.86 -14.12 3.96
C HIS A 218 -6.94 -13.45 2.96
N LEU A 219 -5.70 -13.93 2.83
CA LEU A 219 -4.77 -13.48 1.80
C LEU A 219 -4.68 -14.56 0.73
N ALA A 220 -5.12 -14.24 -0.49
CA ALA A 220 -5.07 -15.15 -1.62
C ALA A 220 -3.64 -15.63 -1.91
N SER A 221 -3.53 -16.91 -2.28
CA SER A 221 -2.33 -17.50 -2.87
C SER A 221 -2.40 -17.42 -4.39
N ARG A 222 -1.26 -17.23 -5.04
CA ARG A 222 -1.10 -17.45 -6.48
C ARG A 222 0.22 -18.17 -6.70
N ALA A 223 0.20 -19.20 -7.55
CA ALA A 223 1.42 -19.87 -7.96
C ALA A 223 2.37 -18.83 -8.61
N PRO A 224 3.70 -18.95 -8.46
CA PRO A 224 4.67 -18.04 -9.07
C PRO A 224 4.67 -17.97 -10.61
N GLU A 225 3.70 -18.59 -11.27
CA GLU A 225 3.61 -18.65 -12.72
C GLU A 225 3.13 -17.30 -13.28
N ASP A 226 3.99 -16.73 -14.14
CA ASP A 226 3.73 -15.77 -15.22
C ASP A 226 4.51 -14.46 -15.20
N GLY A 227 5.53 -14.28 -14.34
CA GLY A 227 6.34 -13.04 -14.38
C GLY A 227 5.49 -11.75 -14.26
N GLN A 228 4.30 -11.87 -13.68
CA GLN A 228 3.35 -10.78 -13.50
C GLN A 228 3.76 -10.00 -12.24
N PRO A 229 3.85 -8.66 -12.30
CA PRO A 229 4.29 -7.87 -11.17
C PRO A 229 3.24 -7.91 -10.06
N ALA A 230 3.65 -8.39 -8.89
CA ALA A 230 2.83 -8.45 -7.67
C ALA A 230 3.68 -8.06 -6.44
N ASP A 231 4.62 -7.12 -6.64
CA ASP A 231 5.64 -6.73 -5.67
C ASP A 231 5.02 -6.20 -4.37
N GLY A 232 3.99 -5.35 -4.50
CA GLY A 232 3.22 -4.84 -3.37
C GLY A 232 2.52 -5.96 -2.61
N TYR A 233 1.74 -6.77 -3.30
CA TYR A 233 0.98 -7.85 -2.66
C TYR A 233 1.88 -8.87 -1.97
N ARG A 234 2.96 -9.31 -2.62
CA ARG A 234 3.91 -10.30 -2.06
C ARG A 234 4.74 -9.76 -0.88
N SER A 235 4.62 -8.47 -0.58
CA SER A 235 5.20 -7.85 0.62
C SER A 235 4.13 -7.22 1.55
N ALA A 236 2.85 -7.55 1.38
CA ALA A 236 1.77 -6.91 2.11
C ALA A 236 1.72 -7.27 3.61
N VAL A 237 1.56 -6.23 4.44
CA VAL A 237 1.42 -6.33 5.89
C VAL A 237 0.46 -5.28 6.44
N PHE A 238 -0.25 -5.57 7.53
CA PHE A 238 -0.94 -4.56 8.32
C PHE A 238 -0.75 -4.80 9.82
N VAL A 239 -0.76 -3.73 10.60
CA VAL A 239 -0.63 -3.76 12.07
C VAL A 239 -2.00 -3.91 12.69
N ASP A 240 -2.18 -4.95 13.50
CA ASP A 240 -3.28 -5.07 14.45
C ASP A 240 -2.88 -4.33 15.74
N VAL A 241 -3.38 -3.10 15.85
CA VAL A 241 -2.92 -2.12 16.84
C VAL A 241 -3.22 -2.60 18.26
N ASP A 242 -4.42 -3.13 18.49
CA ASP A 242 -4.94 -3.44 19.82
C ASP A 242 -5.22 -4.93 20.06
N GLY A 243 -5.01 -5.78 19.06
CA GLY A 243 -5.24 -7.21 19.19
C GLY A 243 -6.64 -7.65 18.79
N SER A 244 -7.50 -6.73 18.33
CA SER A 244 -8.86 -7.04 17.91
C SER A 244 -8.90 -8.05 16.75
N VAL A 245 -7.88 -8.06 15.89
CA VAL A 245 -7.78 -9.00 14.76
C VAL A 245 -7.11 -10.30 15.17
N SER A 246 -5.89 -10.23 15.66
CA SER A 246 -4.96 -11.34 15.91
C SER A 246 -5.09 -11.98 17.29
N GLY A 247 -5.70 -11.27 18.24
CA GLY A 247 -5.78 -11.65 19.65
C GLY A 247 -4.61 -11.13 20.50
N THR A 248 -3.67 -10.38 19.92
CA THR A 248 -2.55 -9.77 20.67
C THR A 248 -2.22 -8.39 20.10
N ALA A 249 -2.16 -7.38 20.95
CA ALA A 249 -1.86 -6.01 20.54
C ALA A 249 -0.46 -5.86 19.91
N GLY A 250 -0.35 -4.93 18.97
CA GLY A 250 0.90 -4.57 18.31
C GLY A 250 1.50 -5.67 17.43
N ARG A 251 0.67 -6.62 16.94
CA ARG A 251 1.13 -7.66 16.02
C ARG A 251 0.93 -7.23 14.59
N THR A 252 1.79 -7.71 13.71
CA THR A 252 1.67 -7.47 12.27
C THR A 252 1.16 -8.73 11.59
N VAL A 253 0.07 -8.62 10.83
CA VAL A 253 -0.41 -9.67 9.94
C VAL A 253 0.30 -9.53 8.61
N THR A 254 0.95 -10.59 8.12
CA THR A 254 1.73 -10.57 6.87
C THR A 254 1.22 -11.62 5.90
N VAL A 255 1.42 -11.39 4.60
CA VAL A 255 1.34 -12.48 3.62
C VAL A 255 2.25 -13.64 4.03
N ASN A 256 1.81 -14.86 3.70
CA ASN A 256 2.50 -16.10 4.04
C ASN A 256 3.78 -16.27 3.19
N THR A 257 4.86 -15.62 3.63
CA THR A 257 6.19 -15.72 2.98
C THR A 257 7.29 -15.90 4.02
N ALA A 258 8.35 -16.61 3.65
CA ALA A 258 9.55 -16.74 4.49
C ALA A 258 10.31 -15.42 4.67
N PHE A 259 10.17 -14.49 3.71
CA PHE A 259 10.86 -13.20 3.74
C PHE A 259 10.34 -12.27 4.85
N LEU A 260 9.03 -12.24 5.05
CA LEU A 260 8.40 -11.42 6.09
C LEU A 260 8.30 -12.11 7.45
N SER A 261 8.51 -13.43 7.51
CA SER A 261 8.40 -14.19 8.75
C SER A 261 9.73 -14.26 9.51
N ALA A 262 9.64 -14.69 10.77
CA ALA A 262 10.77 -14.77 11.69
C ALA A 262 10.44 -15.69 12.87
N PRO A 263 11.43 -16.05 13.71
CA PRO A 263 11.17 -16.71 14.98
C PRO A 263 10.10 -15.94 15.79
N GLY A 264 9.07 -16.64 16.23
CA GLY A 264 7.95 -16.05 16.97
C GLY A 264 6.75 -15.63 16.12
N CYS A 265 6.84 -15.66 14.78
CA CYS A 265 5.65 -15.56 13.93
C CYS A 265 4.79 -16.82 14.03
N GLN A 266 3.47 -16.65 14.06
CA GLN A 266 2.50 -17.75 14.12
C GLN A 266 1.73 -17.83 12.80
N LEU A 267 1.78 -19.00 12.15
CA LEU A 267 0.98 -19.24 10.95
C LEU A 267 -0.49 -19.41 11.33
N ARG A 268 -1.35 -18.63 10.68
CA ARG A 268 -2.81 -18.80 10.71
C ARG A 268 -3.22 -19.38 9.37
N THR A 269 -3.35 -20.72 9.32
CA THR A 269 -3.60 -21.46 8.09
C THR A 269 -4.92 -21.08 7.44
N ASP A 270 -5.94 -20.80 8.25
CA ASP A 270 -7.25 -20.29 7.85
C ASP A 270 -7.17 -18.94 7.13
N TRP A 271 -6.16 -18.13 7.45
CA TRP A 271 -5.95 -16.80 6.86
C TRP A 271 -4.97 -16.81 5.69
N ASN A 272 -4.20 -17.89 5.54
CA ASN A 272 -3.00 -17.92 4.73
C ASN A 272 -2.07 -16.72 5.04
N ALA A 273 -1.84 -16.48 6.32
CA ALA A 273 -1.10 -15.32 6.81
C ALA A 273 -0.29 -15.67 8.07
N TYR A 274 0.79 -14.93 8.32
CA TYR A 274 1.47 -14.96 9.62
C TYR A 274 0.99 -13.82 10.51
N VAL A 275 0.99 -14.06 11.82
CA VAL A 275 0.91 -13.04 12.86
C VAL A 275 2.29 -12.93 13.50
N CYS A 276 2.96 -11.80 13.31
CA CYS A 276 4.37 -11.61 13.66
C CYS A 276 4.58 -10.55 14.75
N PRO A 277 5.54 -10.74 15.68
CA PRO A 277 6.15 -9.64 16.42
C PRO A 277 7.04 -8.77 15.53
N GLY A 278 7.29 -7.55 16.01
CA GLY A 278 8.28 -6.66 15.46
C GLY A 278 7.71 -5.68 14.44
N ARG A 279 8.53 -4.69 14.11
CA ARG A 279 8.19 -3.61 13.18
C ARG A 279 8.67 -3.95 11.78
N TYR A 280 7.95 -3.41 10.82
CA TYR A 280 8.29 -3.50 9.41
C TYR A 280 8.51 -2.08 8.87
N ALA A 281 9.34 -1.98 7.85
CA ALA A 281 9.66 -0.73 7.18
C ALA A 281 9.52 -0.93 5.68
N ALA A 282 9.45 0.16 4.93
CA ALA A 282 9.50 0.09 3.49
C ALA A 282 10.91 0.47 3.01
N LEU A 283 11.51 -0.42 2.22
CA LEU A 283 12.84 -0.25 1.67
C LEU A 283 12.75 -0.19 0.15
N THR A 284 13.35 0.84 -0.43
CA THR A 284 13.33 1.10 -1.88
C THR A 284 14.73 1.23 -2.44
N LEU A 285 14.96 0.55 -3.56
CA LEU A 285 16.06 0.77 -4.48
C LEU A 285 15.52 1.45 -5.73
N GLU A 286 16.10 2.58 -6.12
CA GLU A 286 15.73 3.30 -7.35
C GLU A 286 16.96 3.49 -8.25
N ASP A 287 16.86 3.07 -9.51
CA ASP A 287 17.78 3.48 -10.58
C ASP A 287 17.39 4.89 -11.04
N VAL A 288 18.09 5.90 -10.52
CA VAL A 288 17.74 7.32 -10.71
C VAL A 288 17.92 7.74 -12.17
N ARG A 289 18.89 7.16 -12.88
CA ARG A 289 19.09 7.40 -14.31
C ARG A 289 18.02 6.77 -15.18
N GLY A 290 17.45 5.64 -14.73
CA GLY A 290 16.61 4.80 -15.57
C GLY A 290 17.37 4.19 -16.75
N THR A 291 18.64 3.81 -16.54
CA THR A 291 19.46 3.10 -17.54
C THR A 291 18.88 1.73 -17.94
N GLY A 292 17.98 1.18 -17.12
CA GLY A 292 17.32 -0.10 -17.37
C GLY A 292 18.19 -1.29 -16.96
N GLY A 293 17.61 -2.50 -17.00
CA GLY A 293 18.32 -3.75 -16.71
C GLY A 293 18.47 -4.12 -15.22
N PHE A 294 17.91 -3.33 -14.29
CA PHE A 294 17.87 -3.69 -12.87
C PHE A 294 16.91 -4.84 -12.58
N ALA A 295 15.74 -4.85 -13.22
CA ALA A 295 14.75 -5.89 -13.02
C ALA A 295 15.25 -7.24 -13.59
N PRO A 296 15.10 -8.36 -12.87
CA PRO A 296 14.60 -8.46 -11.50
C PRO A 296 15.63 -8.04 -10.44
N VAL A 297 15.16 -7.38 -9.37
CA VAL A 297 15.98 -7.05 -8.18
C VAL A 297 15.62 -8.02 -7.06
N ALA A 298 16.59 -8.72 -6.50
CA ALA A 298 16.39 -9.54 -5.31
C ALA A 298 16.77 -8.76 -4.04
N VAL A 299 15.86 -8.73 -3.06
CA VAL A 299 16.12 -8.26 -1.69
C VAL A 299 16.27 -9.48 -0.80
N THR A 300 17.44 -9.68 -0.22
CA THR A 300 17.76 -10.83 0.64
C THR A 300 17.94 -10.36 2.07
N ARG A 301 17.24 -10.99 3.00
CA ARG A 301 17.41 -10.77 4.44
C ARG A 301 18.70 -11.45 4.91
N ASP A 302 19.35 -10.90 5.92
CA ASP A 302 20.62 -11.39 6.48
C ASP A 302 20.67 -12.89 6.84
N ASP A 303 19.54 -13.51 7.14
CA ASP A 303 19.41 -14.94 7.46
C ASP A 303 18.95 -15.82 6.29
N GLY A 304 18.85 -15.27 5.07
CA GLY A 304 18.77 -16.03 3.81
C GLY A 304 17.51 -15.86 2.94
N PRO A 305 16.28 -15.65 3.45
CA PRO A 305 15.10 -15.50 2.62
C PRO A 305 15.20 -14.32 1.64
N THR A 306 14.74 -14.54 0.42
CA THR A 306 14.81 -13.58 -0.68
C THR A 306 13.42 -13.21 -1.18
N HIS A 307 13.24 -11.94 -1.52
CA HIS A 307 12.08 -11.42 -2.22
C HIS A 307 12.51 -10.78 -3.55
N VAL A 308 12.02 -11.33 -4.66
CA VAL A 308 12.36 -10.87 -6.01
C VAL A 308 11.33 -9.86 -6.51
N LEU A 309 11.77 -8.68 -6.91
CA LEU A 309 10.98 -7.54 -7.37
C LEU A 309 11.14 -7.33 -8.88
N LEU A 310 10.04 -7.02 -9.56
CA LEU A 310 10.02 -6.62 -10.98
C LEU A 310 10.01 -5.09 -11.14
N GLY A 311 9.74 -4.36 -10.07
CA GLY A 311 9.68 -2.91 -10.01
C GLY A 311 8.31 -2.34 -10.38
N THR A 312 8.13 -1.07 -10.09
CA THR A 312 6.90 -0.34 -10.40
C THR A 312 6.55 -0.48 -11.89
N PRO A 313 5.28 -0.80 -12.24
CA PRO A 313 4.85 -0.92 -13.64
C PRO A 313 5.22 0.32 -14.46
N SER A 314 5.43 0.15 -15.77
CA SER A 314 5.77 1.17 -16.79
C SER A 314 7.21 1.69 -16.83
N ALA A 315 7.90 1.82 -15.70
CA ALA A 315 9.29 2.35 -15.68
C ALA A 315 10.34 1.35 -15.20
N HIS A 316 9.96 0.31 -14.43
CA HIS A 316 10.89 -0.71 -13.89
C HIS A 316 12.16 -0.14 -13.24
N ARG A 317 12.07 1.07 -12.66
CA ARG A 317 13.20 1.80 -12.07
C ARG A 317 13.17 1.86 -10.56
N SER A 318 11.99 1.69 -9.95
CA SER A 318 11.79 1.72 -8.51
C SER A 318 11.36 0.34 -8.02
N PHE A 319 12.11 -0.21 -7.08
CA PHE A 319 11.92 -1.54 -6.50
C PHE A 319 11.71 -1.37 -5.01
N ARG A 320 10.43 -1.45 -4.58
CA ARG A 320 10.04 -1.26 -3.18
C ARG A 320 9.49 -2.56 -2.62
N SER A 321 9.93 -2.90 -1.42
CA SER A 321 9.38 -4.00 -0.62
C SER A 321 9.17 -3.53 0.82
N VAL A 322 8.16 -4.11 1.48
CA VAL A 322 8.12 -4.09 2.94
C VAL A 322 9.10 -5.12 3.47
N VAL A 323 9.90 -4.74 4.47
CA VAL A 323 10.97 -5.53 5.06
C VAL A 323 10.87 -5.52 6.59
N ARG A 324 11.48 -6.49 7.28
CA ARG A 324 11.54 -6.48 8.75
C ARG A 324 12.57 -5.45 9.23
N LEU A 325 12.23 -4.63 10.22
CA LEU A 325 13.14 -3.57 10.68
C LEU A 325 14.26 -4.08 11.60
N ASP A 326 14.09 -5.23 12.23
CA ASP A 326 15.07 -5.88 13.11
C ASP A 326 16.11 -6.71 12.36
N ARG A 327 16.28 -6.45 11.06
CA ARG A 327 17.06 -7.27 10.13
C ARG A 327 17.79 -6.42 9.10
N ASP A 328 18.95 -6.90 8.67
CA ASP A 328 19.70 -6.28 7.60
C ASP A 328 19.33 -6.88 6.24
N HIS A 329 19.46 -6.09 5.18
CA HIS A 329 18.99 -6.45 3.84
C HIS A 329 20.03 -6.16 2.76
N GLY A 330 20.21 -7.09 1.83
CA GLY A 330 21.05 -6.92 0.66
C GLY A 330 20.24 -6.90 -0.63
N PHE A 331 20.51 -5.95 -1.50
CA PHE A 331 20.04 -5.95 -2.88
C PHE A 331 20.98 -6.75 -3.76
N THR A 332 20.43 -7.41 -4.78
CA THR A 332 21.18 -8.00 -5.89
C THR A 332 20.43 -7.74 -7.20
N HIS A 333 21.15 -7.35 -8.24
CA HIS A 333 20.61 -7.09 -9.57
C HIS A 333 21.71 -7.24 -10.62
N ALA A 334 21.33 -7.52 -11.87
CA ALA A 334 22.28 -7.66 -12.97
C ALA A 334 22.62 -6.32 -13.65
N GLY A 335 21.73 -5.32 -13.50
CA GLY A 335 21.92 -4.00 -14.09
C GLY A 335 23.08 -3.22 -13.47
N HIS A 336 23.61 -2.27 -14.22
CA HIS A 336 24.61 -1.31 -13.77
C HIS A 336 24.01 0.10 -13.81
N SER A 337 24.14 0.87 -12.74
CA SER A 337 23.79 2.30 -12.72
C SER A 337 24.92 3.08 -12.07
N ASP A 338 25.15 4.30 -12.57
CA ASP A 338 26.10 5.26 -12.00
C ASP A 338 25.46 6.12 -10.90
N HIS A 339 24.14 6.04 -10.72
CA HIS A 339 23.36 6.76 -9.71
C HIS A 339 22.16 5.94 -9.22
N VAL A 340 22.26 5.48 -7.98
CA VAL A 340 21.22 4.72 -7.30
C VAL A 340 20.75 5.46 -6.06
N ARG A 341 19.45 5.43 -5.79
CA ARG A 341 18.89 5.90 -4.52
C ARG A 341 18.48 4.71 -3.67
N VAL A 342 18.85 4.75 -2.39
CA VAL A 342 18.35 3.82 -1.37
C VAL A 342 17.53 4.61 -0.37
N HIS A 343 16.30 4.17 -0.12
CA HIS A 343 15.37 4.90 0.74
C HIS A 343 14.65 3.94 1.70
N LEU A 344 14.90 4.14 2.99
CA LEU A 344 14.17 3.53 4.10
C LEU A 344 13.11 4.52 4.60
N HIS A 345 11.86 4.11 4.66
CA HIS A 345 10.75 4.97 5.09
C HIS A 345 9.72 4.16 5.88
N ASP A 346 8.72 4.86 6.41
CA ASP A 346 7.75 4.31 7.35
C ASP A 346 8.43 3.82 8.65
N VAL A 347 9.41 4.60 9.09
CA VAL A 347 10.28 4.37 10.25
C VAL A 347 10.23 5.57 11.20
N GLU A 348 10.87 5.47 12.36
CA GLU A 348 10.90 6.47 13.42
C GLU A 348 12.34 6.94 13.66
N ALA A 349 12.48 8.14 14.25
CA ALA A 349 13.79 8.66 14.64
C ALA A 349 14.56 7.67 15.52
N GLY A 350 15.84 7.46 15.20
CA GLY A 350 16.70 6.49 15.88
C GLY A 350 16.64 5.07 15.32
N ASP A 351 15.65 4.72 14.50
CA ASP A 351 15.68 3.46 13.76
C ASP A 351 16.90 3.41 12.83
N ALA A 352 17.44 2.21 12.64
CA ALA A 352 18.59 1.99 11.79
C ALA A 352 18.51 0.63 11.06
N MET A 353 19.14 0.56 9.89
CA MET A 353 19.23 -0.65 9.08
C MET A 353 20.54 -0.66 8.31
N LEU A 354 21.23 -1.80 8.27
CA LEU A 354 22.31 -1.99 7.31
C LEU A 354 21.71 -2.49 5.98
N VAL A 355 22.07 -1.80 4.91
CA VAL A 355 21.70 -2.17 3.55
C VAL A 355 22.95 -2.40 2.72
N SER A 356 23.00 -3.52 2.00
CA SER A 356 24.09 -3.80 1.05
C SER A 356 23.59 -3.80 -0.39
N LEU A 357 24.44 -3.41 -1.33
CA LEU A 357 24.16 -3.47 -2.76
C LEU A 357 25.45 -3.67 -3.58
N PRO A 358 25.38 -4.33 -4.75
CA PRO A 358 26.54 -4.50 -5.61
C PRO A 358 26.98 -3.13 -6.11
N TRP A 359 28.27 -2.83 -5.96
CA TRP A 359 28.84 -1.57 -6.42
C TRP A 359 30.26 -1.81 -6.91
N PRO A 360 30.49 -2.02 -8.22
CA PRO A 360 31.80 -2.41 -8.72
C PRO A 360 32.82 -1.27 -8.72
N SER A 361 32.38 -0.01 -8.65
CA SER A 361 33.31 1.13 -8.56
C SER A 361 33.99 1.15 -7.18
N PRO A 362 35.33 1.23 -7.10
CA PRO A 362 36.08 1.19 -5.84
C PRO A 362 35.95 2.48 -5.00
N SER A 363 35.27 3.50 -5.51
CA SER A 363 35.13 4.79 -4.82
C SER A 363 33.71 5.34 -4.97
N PRO A 364 32.71 4.70 -4.33
CA PRO A 364 31.36 5.26 -4.27
C PRO A 364 31.38 6.61 -3.54
N HIS A 365 30.65 7.57 -4.08
CA HIS A 365 30.31 8.80 -3.37
C HIS A 365 28.87 8.68 -2.87
N VAL A 366 28.67 8.77 -1.56
CA VAL A 366 27.34 8.59 -0.98
C VAL A 366 26.93 9.86 -0.24
N TYR A 367 25.80 10.42 -0.64
CA TYR A 367 25.25 11.66 -0.10
C TYR A 367 23.99 11.34 0.69
N ARG A 368 23.74 12.09 1.76
CA ARG A 368 22.51 11.97 2.54
C ARG A 368 21.31 12.58 1.77
N ASP A 369 20.12 12.05 1.96
CA ASP A 369 18.87 12.60 1.42
C ASP A 369 18.89 12.76 -0.11
N TRP A 370 18.48 13.91 -0.64
CA TRP A 370 18.50 14.28 -2.06
C TRP A 370 19.53 15.37 -2.38
N TRP A 371 20.31 15.80 -1.37
CA TRP A 371 21.22 16.94 -1.50
C TRP A 371 22.62 16.46 -1.88
N ILE A 372 22.89 16.44 -3.19
CA ILE A 372 24.16 16.00 -3.77
C ILE A 372 25.16 17.18 -3.73
N ASP A 373 25.83 17.31 -2.60
CA ASP A 373 26.85 18.33 -2.32
C ASP A 373 27.92 17.75 -1.39
N ASP A 374 29.18 18.15 -1.57
CA ASP A 374 30.29 17.64 -0.78
C ASP A 374 30.13 17.83 0.73
N ARG A 375 29.40 18.86 1.16
CA ARG A 375 29.06 19.10 2.59
C ARG A 375 28.16 18.02 3.17
N ASN A 376 27.55 17.22 2.32
CA ASN A 376 26.57 16.19 2.65
C ASN A 376 27.05 14.77 2.32
N LEU A 377 28.34 14.63 1.98
CA LEU A 377 29.01 13.34 1.86
C LEU A 377 29.00 12.61 3.20
N LEU A 378 28.65 11.33 3.14
CA LEU A 378 28.66 10.45 4.30
C LEU A 378 30.07 9.98 4.65
N PRO A 379 30.35 9.75 5.95
CA PRO A 379 31.63 9.19 6.37
C PRO A 379 31.80 7.75 5.87
N THR A 380 32.99 7.46 5.35
CA THR A 380 33.41 6.09 5.00
C THR A 380 34.20 5.49 6.16
N HIS A 381 33.84 4.27 6.56
CA HIS A 381 34.47 3.52 7.64
C HIS A 381 35.51 2.55 7.10
N ALA A 382 36.51 2.20 7.93
CA ALA A 382 37.61 1.31 7.53
C ALA A 382 37.24 -0.18 7.49
N SER A 383 36.11 -0.57 8.11
CA SER A 383 35.63 -1.95 8.12
C SER A 383 34.12 -2.00 8.31
N LEU A 384 33.49 -3.11 7.93
CA LEU A 384 32.07 -3.34 8.19
C LEU A 384 31.73 -3.27 9.69
N ALA A 385 32.60 -3.81 10.55
CA ALA A 385 32.42 -3.75 12.00
C ALA A 385 32.44 -2.30 12.54
N ALA A 386 33.32 -1.45 12.00
CA ALA A 386 33.37 -0.03 12.35
C ALA A 386 32.14 0.74 11.84
N LEU A 387 31.57 0.35 10.70
CA LEU A 387 30.33 0.91 10.18
C LEU A 387 29.14 0.52 11.08
N VAL A 388 28.98 -0.76 11.38
CA VAL A 388 27.85 -1.29 12.18
C VAL A 388 27.82 -0.70 13.59
N SER A 389 29.00 -0.47 14.19
CA SER A 389 29.14 0.14 15.51
C SER A 389 29.02 1.67 15.52
N SER A 390 28.93 2.32 14.35
CA SER A 390 28.82 3.77 14.26
C SER A 390 27.45 4.28 14.72
N ALA A 391 27.41 5.49 15.28
CA ALA A 391 26.16 6.09 15.75
C ALA A 391 25.29 6.62 14.60
N GLY A 392 25.90 7.12 13.52
CA GLY A 392 25.21 7.80 12.43
C GLY A 392 25.11 6.98 11.15
N THR A 393 24.52 7.61 10.13
CA THR A 393 24.55 7.10 8.76
C THR A 393 25.97 7.15 8.21
N GLY A 394 26.44 6.06 7.63
CA GLY A 394 27.80 5.94 7.09
C GLY A 394 27.90 4.81 6.07
N THR A 395 29.09 4.62 5.52
CA THR A 395 29.33 3.62 4.47
C THR A 395 30.61 2.80 4.70
N PHE A 396 30.66 1.63 4.08
CA PHE A 396 31.85 0.79 3.95
C PHE A 396 31.78 0.07 2.60
N HIS A 397 32.89 0.00 1.88
CA HIS A 397 32.98 -0.70 0.60
C HIS A 397 34.08 -1.75 0.68
N ASP A 398 33.77 -2.98 0.31
CA ASP A 398 34.70 -4.13 0.40
C ASP A 398 35.37 -4.50 -0.93
N GLY A 399 35.27 -3.61 -1.94
CA GLY A 399 35.81 -3.79 -3.27
C GLY A 399 34.75 -4.22 -4.31
N THR A 400 33.65 -4.83 -3.89
CA THR A 400 32.56 -5.23 -4.80
C THR A 400 31.17 -4.85 -4.29
N THR A 401 31.02 -4.71 -2.98
CA THR A 401 29.75 -4.43 -2.32
C THR A 401 29.86 -3.14 -1.52
N LEU A 402 28.88 -2.26 -1.71
CA LEU A 402 28.68 -1.11 -0.85
C LEU A 402 27.75 -1.52 0.29
N HIS A 403 28.17 -1.25 1.52
CA HIS A 403 27.37 -1.36 2.72
C HIS A 403 27.03 0.05 3.21
N VAL A 404 25.75 0.32 3.46
CA VAL A 404 25.24 1.60 3.93
C VAL A 404 24.49 1.35 5.22
N ARG A 405 24.93 1.96 6.31
CA ARG A 405 24.14 2.02 7.54
C ARG A 405 23.22 3.22 7.45
N LEU A 406 21.92 2.99 7.35
CA LEU A 406 20.89 4.03 7.36
C LEU A 406 20.48 4.30 8.80
N VAL A 407 20.46 5.57 9.21
CA VAL A 407 19.93 6.01 10.51
C VAL A 407 18.93 7.12 10.29
N VAL A 408 17.76 6.96 10.88
CA VAL A 408 16.68 7.95 10.81
C VAL A 408 16.99 9.09 11.78
N GLN A 409 16.96 10.31 11.26
CA GLN A 409 17.24 11.52 12.05
C GLN A 409 16.02 11.95 12.88
N ASP A 410 16.28 12.75 13.91
CA ASP A 410 15.24 13.36 14.74
C ASP A 410 14.20 14.11 13.90
N GLY A 411 12.92 13.91 14.23
CA GLY A 411 11.80 14.54 13.55
C GLY A 411 11.52 14.01 12.14
N ARG A 412 12.15 12.91 11.72
CA ARG A 412 11.94 12.31 10.39
C ARG A 412 11.30 10.92 10.48
N GLY A 413 10.58 10.57 9.41
CA GLY A 413 10.01 9.24 9.19
C GLY A 413 10.73 8.43 8.12
N TYR A 414 11.98 8.80 7.79
CA TYR A 414 12.77 8.23 6.71
C TYR A 414 14.29 8.43 6.88
N ALA A 415 15.05 7.59 6.21
CA ALA A 415 16.48 7.75 5.93
C ALA A 415 16.74 7.44 4.45
N GLN A 416 17.39 8.36 3.74
CA GLN A 416 17.67 8.22 2.31
C GLN A 416 19.13 8.52 2.02
N VAL A 417 19.67 7.86 1.00
CA VAL A 417 20.97 8.20 0.41
C VAL A 417 20.94 8.18 -1.12
N GLU A 418 21.78 9.02 -1.72
CA GLU A 418 22.16 8.96 -3.13
C GLU A 418 23.54 8.30 -3.24
N VAL A 419 23.66 7.23 -4.01
CA VAL A 419 24.91 6.49 -4.26
C VAL A 419 25.38 6.76 -5.67
N CYS A 420 26.61 7.22 -5.80
CA CYS A 420 27.14 7.84 -7.00
C CYS A 420 28.48 7.26 -7.43
N ALA A 421 28.63 6.99 -8.72
CA ALA A 421 29.89 6.52 -9.27
C ALA A 421 30.87 7.68 -9.47
N LEU A 422 30.34 8.86 -9.78
CA LEU A 422 31.09 10.11 -9.91
C LEU A 422 30.79 11.03 -8.74
N ARG A 423 31.81 11.75 -8.27
CA ARG A 423 31.61 12.82 -7.29
C ARG A 423 30.67 13.87 -7.90
N GLY A 424 29.60 14.19 -7.20
CA GLY A 424 28.58 15.12 -7.65
C GLY A 424 27.42 14.54 -8.47
N CYS A 425 27.36 13.23 -8.73
CA CYS A 425 26.25 12.46 -9.35
C CYS A 425 25.37 13.13 -10.44
N PRO A 426 25.11 12.39 -11.52
CA PRO A 426 24.65 12.90 -12.81
C PRO A 426 24.99 14.32 -13.24
#